data_AF-A0A7X7KP30-F1
#
_entry.id   AF-A0A7X7KP30-F1
#
_cell.length_a   1.000
_cell.length_b   1.000
_cell.length_c   1.000
_cell.angle_alpha   90.00
_cell.angle_beta   90.00
_cell.angle_gamma   90.00
#
_symmetry.space_group_name_H-M   'P 1'
#
loop_
_entity.id
_entity.type
_entity.pdbx_description
1 polymer ?
#
loop_
_entity_poly.entity_id
_entity_poly.type
_entity_poly.pdbx_seq_one_letter_code
_entity_poly.pdbx_strand_id
1 'polypeptide(L)'
;MKTYQHSDSQLPTYANAGDAITPDQVVVVGGIVGIAANSIAATTGVGPLQIRGCFKVTKAASQAWTQGQRVYWDAGNSCFTSTATSVYAGVAARSAASAADDTTGYVLLNAGASANAVLSQIADTNGNELVKFTATASAVNEITLANAATAGAPTITASGGDTNIGITIVPKGSGAITLQSKAQIGTAAASLVGFFGATPASQAAVISASGLTAATQATTTEIRALSVAVDALVAAVKTFGLVATA
;
A
#
# COMPACT_ATOMS: atom_id res chain seq x y z
N MET A 1 -3.93 -35.50 22.80
CA MET A 1 -5.27 -35.71 22.21
C MET A 1 -5.66 -34.40 21.54
N LYS A 2 -5.67 -34.33 20.19
CA LYS A 2 -6.18 -33.16 19.47
C LYS A 2 -7.66 -33.40 19.22
N THR A 3 -8.51 -32.82 20.07
CA THR A 3 -9.96 -32.96 20.02
C THR A 3 -10.54 -31.93 19.04
N TYR A 4 -10.34 -32.15 17.75
CA TYR A 4 -11.08 -31.41 16.72
C TYR A 4 -12.21 -32.33 16.24
N GLN A 5 -13.38 -32.22 16.87
CA GLN A 5 -14.61 -32.73 16.29
C GLN A 5 -15.08 -31.67 15.29
N HIS A 6 -14.96 -31.97 13.99
CA HIS A 6 -15.73 -31.23 12.99
C HIS A 6 -17.18 -31.69 13.15
N SER A 7 -17.96 -30.92 13.93
CA SER A 7 -19.40 -31.12 14.03
C SER A 7 -20.01 -30.72 12.69
N ASP A 8 -20.15 -31.71 11.81
CA ASP A 8 -20.80 -31.68 10.49
C ASP A 8 -21.78 -30.53 10.27
N SER A 9 -21.74 -29.85 9.12
CA SER A 9 -22.78 -29.00 8.47
C SER A 9 -23.72 -28.14 9.34
N GLN A 10 -23.46 -28.04 10.63
CA GLN A 10 -24.27 -27.42 11.65
C GLN A 10 -23.63 -26.07 11.92
N LEU A 11 -24.47 -25.08 11.77
CA LEU A 11 -24.32 -23.69 12.14
C LEU A 11 -23.50 -23.53 13.43
N PRO A 12 -22.61 -22.53 13.52
CA PRO A 12 -21.90 -22.26 14.77
C PRO A 12 -22.91 -22.15 15.90
N THR A 13 -22.72 -22.97 16.93
CA THR A 13 -23.50 -22.89 18.14
C THR A 13 -23.06 -21.64 18.90
N TYR A 14 -23.95 -20.66 19.02
CA TYR A 14 -23.72 -19.41 19.70
C TYR A 14 -24.22 -19.49 21.14
N ALA A 15 -23.35 -19.13 22.10
CA ALA A 15 -23.72 -18.96 23.49
C ALA A 15 -24.04 -17.48 23.74
N ASN A 16 -25.31 -17.21 24.03
CA ASN A 16 -25.79 -15.86 24.31
C ASN A 16 -25.48 -15.48 25.76
N ALA A 17 -24.87 -14.31 25.96
CA ALA A 17 -24.61 -13.73 27.27
C ALA A 17 -25.44 -12.46 27.55
N GLY A 18 -26.23 -12.00 26.58
CA GLY A 18 -27.03 -10.77 26.65
C GLY A 18 -28.53 -11.03 26.77
N ASP A 19 -29.32 -10.11 26.23
CA ASP A 19 -30.78 -10.21 26.18
C ASP A 19 -31.25 -11.41 25.34
N ALA A 20 -32.51 -11.82 25.53
CA ALA A 20 -33.11 -12.89 24.75
C ALA A 20 -33.11 -12.54 23.26
N ILE A 21 -32.72 -13.50 22.42
CA ILE A 21 -32.64 -13.35 20.97
C ILE A 21 -33.83 -14.07 20.35
N THR A 22 -34.57 -13.37 19.49
CA THR A 22 -35.70 -13.95 18.76
C THR A 22 -35.24 -14.60 17.45
N PRO A 23 -36.03 -15.51 16.85
CA PRO A 23 -35.78 -15.98 15.50
C PRO A 23 -35.65 -14.79 14.53
N ASP A 24 -34.85 -14.96 13.47
CA ASP A 24 -34.56 -13.96 12.44
C ASP A 24 -33.78 -12.72 12.92
N GLN A 25 -33.42 -12.64 14.21
CA GLN A 25 -32.60 -11.56 14.72
C GLN A 25 -31.14 -11.72 14.27
N VAL A 26 -30.54 -10.60 13.87
CA VAL A 26 -29.12 -10.54 13.49
C VAL A 26 -28.25 -10.50 14.74
N VAL A 27 -27.22 -11.33 14.76
CA VAL A 27 -26.22 -11.43 15.81
C VAL A 27 -24.84 -11.30 15.18
N VAL A 28 -24.00 -10.40 15.71
CA VAL A 28 -22.62 -10.23 15.22
C VAL A 28 -21.66 -10.89 16.21
N VAL A 29 -20.86 -11.85 15.72
CA VAL A 29 -19.89 -12.59 16.54
C VAL A 29 -18.50 -12.42 15.95
N GLY A 30 -17.61 -11.68 16.63
CA GLY A 30 -16.24 -11.47 16.17
C GLY A 30 -16.12 -10.85 14.77
N GLY A 31 -17.11 -10.03 14.37
CA GLY A 31 -17.21 -9.42 13.03
C GLY A 31 -17.95 -10.26 11.99
N ILE A 32 -18.41 -11.46 12.33
CA ILE A 32 -19.22 -12.33 11.47
C ILE A 32 -20.70 -12.05 11.72
N VAL A 33 -21.46 -11.79 10.66
CA VAL A 33 -22.92 -11.62 10.74
C VAL A 33 -23.59 -12.99 10.71
N GLY A 34 -24.39 -13.30 11.73
CA GLY A 34 -25.23 -14.48 11.78
C GLY A 34 -26.70 -14.10 11.99
N ILE A 35 -27.62 -14.95 11.55
CA ILE A 35 -29.06 -14.80 11.82
C ILE A 35 -29.52 -15.95 12.71
N ALA A 36 -30.20 -15.65 13.81
CA ALA A 36 -30.70 -16.68 14.73
C ALA A 36 -31.78 -17.54 14.06
N ALA A 37 -31.56 -18.85 13.98
CA ALA A 37 -32.54 -19.76 13.38
C ALA A 37 -33.72 -20.05 14.33
N ASN A 38 -33.47 -20.00 15.64
CA ASN A 38 -34.42 -20.28 16.71
C ASN A 38 -34.28 -19.20 17.80
N SER A 39 -35.26 -19.14 18.70
CA SER A 39 -35.14 -18.33 19.91
C SER A 39 -33.96 -18.81 20.76
N ILE A 40 -33.16 -17.88 21.27
CA ILE A 40 -32.03 -18.15 22.18
C ILE A 40 -32.31 -17.39 23.48
N ALA A 41 -32.40 -18.12 24.60
CA ALA A 41 -32.66 -17.51 25.90
C ALA A 41 -31.58 -16.48 26.30
N ALA A 42 -31.95 -15.51 27.14
CA ALA A 42 -31.02 -14.54 27.68
C ALA A 42 -29.92 -15.22 28.54
N THR A 43 -28.75 -14.59 28.59
CA THR A 43 -27.61 -14.85 29.51
C THR A 43 -26.92 -16.22 29.44
N THR A 44 -27.66 -17.31 29.26
CA THR A 44 -27.13 -18.68 29.21
C THR A 44 -27.73 -19.51 28.08
N GLY A 45 -28.55 -18.91 27.20
CA GLY A 45 -29.14 -19.59 26.07
C GLY A 45 -28.08 -19.97 25.04
N VAL A 46 -28.25 -21.13 24.44
CA VAL A 46 -27.36 -21.63 23.39
C VAL A 46 -28.21 -21.98 22.17
N GLY A 47 -27.81 -21.52 20.98
CA GLY A 47 -28.56 -21.79 19.76
C GLY A 47 -27.76 -21.54 18.48
N PRO A 48 -28.23 -22.08 17.34
CA PRO A 48 -27.50 -21.98 16.08
C PRO A 48 -27.66 -20.62 15.39
N LEU A 49 -26.56 -20.12 14.80
CA LEU A 49 -26.57 -18.95 13.91
C LEU A 49 -26.35 -19.32 12.45
N GLN A 50 -27.25 -18.88 11.58
CA GLN A 50 -27.12 -18.95 10.14
C GLN A 50 -26.04 -17.95 9.67
N ILE A 51 -24.85 -18.45 9.35
CA ILE A 51 -23.72 -17.61 8.91
C ILE A 51 -23.41 -17.71 7.41
N ARG A 52 -24.09 -18.57 6.65
CA ARG A 52 -23.88 -18.73 5.21
C ARG A 52 -25.21 -19.03 4.54
N GLY A 53 -25.40 -18.54 3.31
CA GLY A 53 -26.63 -18.71 2.55
C GLY A 53 -27.26 -17.37 2.17
N CYS A 54 -28.31 -17.41 1.36
CA CYS A 54 -29.05 -16.24 0.91
C CYS A 54 -30.28 -16.01 1.78
N PHE A 55 -30.37 -14.86 2.43
CA PHE A 55 -31.44 -14.52 3.38
C PHE A 55 -32.21 -13.30 2.90
N LYS A 56 -33.54 -13.34 3.07
CA LYS A 56 -34.38 -12.14 2.98
C LYS A 56 -34.18 -11.33 4.25
N VAL A 57 -33.84 -10.06 4.12
CA VAL A 57 -33.46 -9.19 5.23
C VAL A 57 -34.12 -7.82 5.13
N THR A 58 -34.17 -7.11 6.26
CA THR A 58 -34.57 -5.71 6.30
C THR A 58 -33.46 -4.83 5.75
N LYS A 59 -33.71 -4.19 4.61
CA LYS A 59 -32.83 -3.22 3.95
C LYS A 59 -33.14 -1.79 4.46
N ALA A 60 -32.13 -0.93 4.51
CA ALA A 60 -32.31 0.50 4.69
C ALA A 60 -33.24 1.11 3.61
N ALA A 61 -34.23 1.89 4.06
CA ALA A 61 -35.14 2.60 3.16
C ALA A 61 -34.38 3.51 2.18
N SER A 62 -34.99 3.78 1.02
CA SER A 62 -34.48 4.74 0.02
C SER A 62 -33.09 4.41 -0.56
N GLN A 63 -32.68 3.14 -0.56
CA GLN A 63 -31.36 2.71 -1.03
C GLN A 63 -31.47 1.64 -2.12
N ALA A 64 -30.99 1.90 -3.33
CA ALA A 64 -30.95 0.88 -4.39
C ALA A 64 -29.75 -0.05 -4.19
N TRP A 65 -29.97 -1.35 -4.41
CA TRP A 65 -28.90 -2.34 -4.44
C TRP A 65 -28.80 -2.96 -5.83
N THR A 66 -27.57 -3.17 -6.28
CA THR A 66 -27.27 -3.99 -7.46
C THR A 66 -26.81 -5.38 -7.00
N GLN A 67 -27.11 -6.42 -7.80
CA GLN A 67 -26.67 -7.78 -7.47
C GLN A 67 -25.14 -7.84 -7.40
N GLY A 68 -24.61 -8.51 -6.37
CA GLY A 68 -23.18 -8.61 -6.09
C GLY A 68 -22.60 -7.43 -5.31
N GLN A 69 -23.35 -6.33 -5.12
CA GLN A 69 -22.89 -5.18 -4.34
C GLN A 69 -22.65 -5.57 -2.87
N ARG A 70 -21.62 -5.00 -2.24
CA ARG A 70 -21.34 -5.21 -0.81
C ARG A 70 -22.49 -4.65 0.03
N VAL A 71 -22.86 -5.41 1.05
CA VAL A 71 -23.88 -5.06 2.03
C VAL A 71 -23.28 -5.20 3.42
N TYR A 72 -23.62 -4.26 4.29
CA TYR A 72 -23.11 -4.11 5.65
C TYR A 72 -24.28 -4.14 6.64
N TRP A 73 -24.00 -4.56 7.87
CA TRP A 73 -24.95 -4.51 8.96
C TRP A 73 -24.82 -3.17 9.70
N ASP A 74 -25.92 -2.42 9.77
CA ASP A 74 -26.03 -1.20 10.58
C ASP A 74 -26.75 -1.53 11.88
N ALA A 75 -25.98 -1.71 12.95
CA ALA A 75 -26.52 -2.03 14.27
C ALA A 75 -27.33 -0.87 14.88
N GLY A 76 -27.05 0.39 14.51
CA GLY A 76 -27.76 1.55 15.02
C GLY A 76 -29.20 1.61 14.50
N ASN A 77 -29.41 1.21 13.25
CA ASN A 77 -30.72 1.21 12.60
C ASN A 77 -31.35 -0.18 12.46
N SER A 78 -30.65 -1.24 12.92
CA SER A 78 -31.08 -2.64 12.80
C SER A 78 -31.48 -3.04 11.37
N CYS A 79 -30.72 -2.58 10.38
CA CYS A 79 -30.96 -2.90 8.97
C CYS A 79 -29.66 -3.17 8.21
N PHE A 80 -29.81 -3.81 7.06
CA PHE A 80 -28.73 -4.01 6.11
C PHE A 80 -28.66 -2.81 5.17
N THR A 81 -27.44 -2.35 4.86
CA THR A 81 -27.20 -1.15 4.05
C THR A 81 -26.07 -1.38 3.05
N SER A 82 -26.09 -0.68 1.92
CA SER A 82 -24.95 -0.65 0.99
C SER A 82 -23.90 0.39 1.35
N THR A 83 -24.18 1.25 2.34
CA THR A 83 -23.19 2.17 2.89
C THR A 83 -22.19 1.37 3.71
N ALA A 84 -20.90 1.60 3.50
CA ALA A 84 -19.87 0.93 4.28
C ALA A 84 -19.97 1.32 5.77
N THR A 85 -20.28 0.35 6.63
CA THR A 85 -20.26 0.47 8.09
C THR A 85 -19.25 -0.51 8.69
N SER A 86 -19.12 -0.54 10.02
CA SER A 86 -18.12 -1.34 10.74
C SER A 86 -18.24 -2.86 10.55
N VAL A 87 -19.39 -3.39 10.12
CA VAL A 87 -19.61 -4.85 10.02
C VAL A 87 -20.03 -5.24 8.60
N TYR A 88 -19.14 -5.91 7.88
CA TYR A 88 -19.45 -6.48 6.57
C TYR A 88 -20.37 -7.69 6.72
N ALA A 89 -21.51 -7.68 6.03
CA ALA A 89 -22.51 -8.73 6.14
C ALA A 89 -22.48 -9.72 4.98
N GLY A 90 -22.10 -9.28 3.78
CA GLY A 90 -22.10 -10.11 2.58
C GLY A 90 -22.30 -9.32 1.30
N VAL A 91 -22.93 -9.94 0.31
CA VAL A 91 -23.29 -9.30 -0.96
C VAL A 91 -24.79 -9.36 -1.22
N ALA A 92 -25.33 -8.37 -1.91
CA ALA A 92 -26.71 -8.38 -2.37
C ALA A 92 -26.90 -9.54 -3.38
N ALA A 93 -27.75 -10.50 -3.04
CA ALA A 93 -28.03 -11.65 -3.88
C ALA A 93 -28.94 -11.30 -5.07
N ARG A 94 -29.67 -10.18 -4.97
CA ARG A 94 -30.63 -9.66 -5.97
C ARG A 94 -30.57 -8.13 -5.97
N SER A 95 -31.03 -7.51 -7.05
CA SER A 95 -31.29 -6.07 -7.04
C SER A 95 -32.45 -5.72 -6.10
N ALA A 96 -32.43 -4.51 -5.55
CA ALA A 96 -33.49 -3.95 -4.73
C ALA A 96 -33.69 -2.48 -5.12
N ALA A 97 -34.93 -1.98 -5.10
CA ALA A 97 -35.23 -0.62 -5.53
C ALA A 97 -34.90 0.40 -4.42
N SER A 98 -34.86 1.68 -4.79
CA SER A 98 -34.61 2.80 -3.87
C SER A 98 -35.89 3.45 -3.36
N ALA A 99 -37.03 2.74 -3.31
CA ALA A 99 -38.25 3.31 -2.76
C ALA A 99 -38.16 3.42 -1.22
N ALA A 100 -38.86 4.40 -0.63
CA ALA A 100 -38.82 4.64 0.81
C ALA A 100 -39.49 3.53 1.62
N ASP A 101 -40.49 2.87 1.05
CA ASP A 101 -41.21 1.73 1.59
C ASP A 101 -40.59 0.38 1.19
N ASP A 102 -39.71 0.35 0.19
CA ASP A 102 -38.95 -0.84 -0.18
C ASP A 102 -37.80 -1.11 0.80
N THR A 103 -38.16 -1.82 1.87
CA THR A 103 -37.30 -2.22 2.98
C THR A 103 -36.90 -3.70 2.91
N THR A 104 -37.12 -4.37 1.78
CA THR A 104 -36.75 -5.79 1.61
C THR A 104 -35.49 -5.92 0.77
N GLY A 105 -34.52 -6.69 1.26
CA GLY A 105 -33.31 -7.06 0.54
C GLY A 105 -33.06 -8.57 0.58
N TYR A 106 -32.21 -9.06 -0.32
CA TYR A 106 -31.69 -10.44 -0.26
C TYR A 106 -30.17 -10.40 -0.18
N VAL A 107 -29.58 -11.02 0.82
CA VAL A 107 -28.12 -10.98 1.09
C VAL A 107 -27.56 -12.39 1.16
N LEU A 108 -26.49 -12.65 0.42
CA LEU A 108 -25.64 -13.82 0.58
C LEU A 108 -24.66 -13.55 1.73
N LEU A 109 -24.96 -14.09 2.91
CA LEU A 109 -24.23 -13.79 4.15
C LEU A 109 -22.81 -14.36 4.12
N ASN A 110 -21.87 -13.54 4.61
CA ASN A 110 -20.46 -13.83 4.70
C ASN A 110 -19.90 -14.46 3.41
N ALA A 111 -20.51 -14.09 2.27
CA ALA A 111 -19.93 -14.34 0.97
C ALA A 111 -18.52 -13.79 1.05
N GLY A 112 -17.52 -14.64 0.77
CA GLY A 112 -16.13 -14.24 0.86
C GLY A 112 -16.00 -12.95 0.08
N ALA A 113 -15.81 -11.83 0.79
CA ALA A 113 -15.51 -10.60 0.12
C ALA A 113 -14.13 -10.85 -0.46
N SER A 114 -14.08 -11.16 -1.75
CA SER A 114 -12.93 -10.78 -2.57
C SER A 114 -12.92 -9.26 -2.46
N ALA A 115 -12.27 -8.76 -1.40
CA ALA A 115 -11.86 -7.39 -1.33
C ALA A 115 -10.80 -7.27 -2.42
N ASN A 116 -11.25 -7.11 -3.67
CA ASN A 116 -10.53 -6.31 -4.64
C ASN A 116 -10.63 -4.84 -4.17
N ALA A 117 -10.24 -4.60 -2.92
CA ALA A 117 -10.14 -3.28 -2.38
C ALA A 117 -8.87 -2.73 -3.01
N VAL A 118 -9.04 -1.74 -3.88
CA VAL A 118 -8.05 -0.66 -3.91
C VAL A 118 -8.04 -0.15 -2.48
N LEU A 119 -7.15 -0.69 -1.65
CA LEU A 119 -6.98 -0.22 -0.30
C LEU A 119 -6.55 1.24 -0.43
N SER A 120 -7.23 2.18 0.24
CA SER A 120 -6.74 3.57 0.30
C SER A 120 -5.36 3.64 0.98
N GLN A 121 -5.01 2.60 1.75
CA GLN A 121 -3.74 2.46 2.46
C GLN A 121 -3.46 1.01 2.88
N ILE A 122 -2.20 0.70 3.17
CA ILE A 122 -1.80 -0.43 4.02
C ILE A 122 -1.55 0.16 5.42
N ALA A 123 -2.23 -0.38 6.43
CA ALA A 123 -2.07 0.04 7.83
C ALA A 123 -1.18 -0.94 8.63
N ASP A 124 -0.55 -0.45 9.70
CA ASP A 124 0.14 -1.29 10.68
C ASP A 124 -0.83 -1.86 11.74
N THR A 125 -0.32 -2.71 12.63
CA THR A 125 -1.09 -3.34 13.71
C THR A 125 -1.62 -2.33 14.75
N ASN A 126 -1.04 -1.14 14.82
CA ASN A 126 -1.48 -0.07 15.71
C ASN A 126 -2.51 0.87 15.05
N GLY A 127 -2.87 0.62 13.79
CA GLY A 127 -3.85 1.41 13.04
C GLY A 127 -3.27 2.63 12.33
N ASN A 128 -1.94 2.83 12.33
CA ASN A 128 -1.29 3.91 11.58
C ASN A 128 -1.07 3.48 10.12
N GLU A 129 -0.83 4.43 9.22
CA GLU A 129 -0.57 4.10 7.83
C GLU A 129 0.90 3.78 7.56
N LEU A 130 1.15 2.61 6.97
CA LEU A 130 2.46 2.24 6.43
C LEU A 130 2.65 2.78 5.02
N VAL A 131 1.62 2.66 4.17
CA VAL A 131 1.62 3.12 2.77
C VAL A 131 0.26 3.71 2.45
N LYS A 132 0.21 4.90 1.84
CA LYS A 132 -1.03 5.53 1.34
C LYS A 132 -1.06 5.51 -0.18
N PHE A 133 -2.23 5.30 -0.76
CA PHE A 133 -2.46 5.36 -2.20
C PHE A 133 -3.44 6.49 -2.52
N THR A 134 -3.13 7.30 -3.52
CA THR A 134 -4.00 8.39 -3.97
C THR A 134 -4.48 8.11 -5.37
N ALA A 135 -5.80 8.21 -5.60
CA ALA A 135 -6.35 8.08 -6.94
C ALA A 135 -6.00 9.31 -7.79
N THR A 136 -5.53 9.07 -9.01
CA THR A 136 -5.46 10.08 -10.08
C THR A 136 -6.54 9.77 -11.09
N ALA A 137 -7.39 10.75 -11.43
CA ALA A 137 -8.60 10.53 -12.22
C ALA A 137 -8.35 9.84 -13.58
N SER A 138 -7.18 10.06 -14.17
CA SER A 138 -6.73 9.43 -15.41
C SER A 138 -5.27 8.98 -15.30
N ALA A 139 -4.95 8.13 -14.32
CA ALA A 139 -3.61 7.57 -14.19
C ALA A 139 -3.22 6.76 -15.45
N VAL A 140 -2.07 7.06 -16.04
CA VAL A 140 -1.48 6.34 -17.20
C VAL A 140 -0.21 5.55 -16.81
N ASN A 141 0.46 5.99 -15.74
CA ASN A 141 1.73 5.44 -15.27
C ASN A 141 1.61 5.11 -13.78
N GLU A 142 2.29 4.04 -13.36
CA GLU A 142 2.23 3.49 -12.02
C GLU A 142 3.55 2.84 -11.59
N ILE A 143 3.60 2.42 -10.31
CA ILE A 143 4.68 1.60 -9.79
C ILE A 143 4.24 0.13 -9.85
N THR A 144 5.03 -0.69 -10.52
CA THR A 144 4.93 -2.15 -10.44
C THR A 144 5.92 -2.70 -9.42
N LEU A 145 5.42 -3.54 -8.52
CA LEU A 145 6.24 -4.34 -7.62
C LEU A 145 6.19 -5.81 -8.08
N ALA A 146 7.35 -6.40 -8.34
CA ALA A 146 7.43 -7.78 -8.84
C ALA A 146 8.32 -8.66 -7.96
N ASN A 147 7.86 -9.89 -7.70
CA ASN A 147 8.68 -10.93 -7.09
C ASN A 147 9.66 -11.52 -8.12
N ALA A 148 10.71 -12.16 -7.63
CA ALA A 148 11.69 -12.84 -8.47
C ALA A 148 11.56 -14.37 -8.38
N ALA A 149 12.00 -15.05 -9.45
CA ALA A 149 12.31 -16.48 -9.40
C ALA A 149 13.54 -16.74 -8.51
N THR A 150 13.82 -18.01 -8.21
CA THR A 150 15.01 -18.41 -7.46
C THR A 150 16.28 -17.77 -8.03
N ALA A 151 17.11 -17.18 -7.15
CA ALA A 151 18.32 -16.42 -7.47
C ALA A 151 18.14 -15.05 -8.17
N GLY A 152 16.91 -14.61 -8.44
CA GLY A 152 16.63 -13.23 -8.85
C GLY A 152 16.37 -12.30 -7.64
N ALA A 153 16.33 -10.99 -7.89
CA ALA A 153 15.95 -10.00 -6.89
C ALA A 153 14.58 -9.38 -7.22
N PRO A 154 13.70 -9.12 -6.22
CA PRO A 154 12.46 -8.40 -6.44
C PRO A 154 12.74 -6.98 -6.95
N THR A 155 11.80 -6.42 -7.70
CA THR A 155 11.99 -5.12 -8.36
C THR A 155 10.86 -4.15 -8.07
N ILE A 156 11.21 -2.86 -8.03
CA ILE A 156 10.28 -1.73 -8.09
C ILE A 156 10.56 -1.02 -9.40
N THR A 157 9.56 -0.95 -10.27
CA THR A 157 9.72 -0.41 -11.62
C THR A 157 8.61 0.56 -11.94
N ALA A 158 8.92 1.62 -12.70
CA ALA A 158 7.90 2.42 -13.35
C ALA A 158 7.30 1.61 -14.50
N SER A 159 5.97 1.58 -14.59
CA SER A 159 5.21 0.98 -15.68
C SER A 159 4.11 1.94 -16.11
N GLY A 160 3.51 1.68 -17.26
CA GLY A 160 2.44 2.52 -17.79
C GLY A 160 2.37 2.50 -19.30
N GLY A 161 1.49 3.34 -19.84
CA GLY A 161 1.34 3.53 -21.28
C GLY A 161 2.44 4.36 -21.93
N ASP A 162 3.13 5.21 -21.16
CA ASP A 162 4.16 6.10 -21.70
C ASP A 162 5.50 5.39 -21.95
N THR A 163 6.26 5.87 -22.93
CA THR A 163 7.56 5.28 -23.31
C THR A 163 8.68 5.61 -22.33
N ASN A 164 8.63 6.77 -21.66
CA ASN A 164 9.67 7.23 -20.75
C ASN A 164 9.06 7.64 -19.41
N ILE A 165 9.32 6.86 -18.36
CA ILE A 165 8.72 7.05 -17.04
C ILE A 165 9.81 7.02 -15.98
N GLY A 166 9.91 8.10 -15.19
CA GLY A 166 10.81 8.18 -14.04
C GLY A 166 10.13 7.75 -12.74
N ILE A 167 10.92 7.41 -11.71
CA ILE A 167 10.44 7.25 -10.33
C ILE A 167 11.00 8.40 -9.49
N THR A 168 10.10 9.12 -8.81
CA THR A 168 10.44 10.22 -7.92
C THR A 168 10.22 9.81 -6.47
N ILE A 169 11.24 9.94 -5.62
CA ILE A 169 11.18 9.68 -4.17
C ILE A 169 11.58 10.98 -3.46
N VAL A 170 10.74 11.46 -2.54
CA VAL A 170 10.93 12.77 -1.88
C VAL A 170 10.73 12.63 -0.37
N PRO A 171 11.78 12.82 0.45
CA PRO A 171 11.62 12.92 1.89
C PRO A 171 10.96 14.25 2.29
N LYS A 172 10.31 14.30 3.45
CA LYS A 172 9.74 15.54 4.01
C LYS A 172 10.78 16.28 4.85
N GLY A 173 10.85 17.61 4.72
CA GLY A 173 11.73 18.45 5.55
C GLY A 173 13.22 18.17 5.32
N SER A 174 14.00 18.01 6.39
CA SER A 174 15.42 17.65 6.35
C SER A 174 15.68 16.14 6.25
N GLY A 175 14.64 15.32 5.98
CA GLY A 175 14.80 13.88 5.83
C GLY A 175 15.69 13.50 4.64
N ALA A 176 16.34 12.34 4.72
CA ALA A 176 17.20 11.80 3.66
C ALA A 176 16.68 10.47 3.12
N ILE A 177 16.94 10.19 1.84
CA ILE A 177 16.78 8.83 1.28
C ILE A 177 18.01 8.03 1.69
N THR A 178 17.82 7.01 2.51
CA THR A 178 18.91 6.16 2.99
C THR A 178 18.88 4.81 2.30
N LEU A 179 19.97 4.47 1.60
CA LEU A 179 20.24 3.13 1.12
C LEU A 179 21.29 2.52 2.05
N GLN A 180 20.92 1.47 2.78
CA GLN A 180 21.76 0.91 3.84
C GLN A 180 23.01 0.17 3.31
N SER A 181 23.04 -0.11 2.00
CA SER A 181 24.12 -0.80 1.29
C SER A 181 24.57 0.02 0.09
N LYS A 182 25.36 -0.59 -0.82
CA LYS A 182 25.83 0.08 -2.04
C LYS A 182 24.64 0.51 -2.92
N ALA A 183 24.63 1.78 -3.33
CA ALA A 183 23.74 2.27 -4.38
C ALA A 183 24.41 2.09 -5.75
N GLN A 184 23.79 1.31 -6.64
CA GLN A 184 24.23 1.21 -8.04
C GLN A 184 23.37 2.13 -8.89
N ILE A 185 23.96 3.21 -9.39
CA ILE A 185 23.30 4.16 -10.30
C ILE A 185 23.88 3.91 -11.69
N GLY A 186 23.20 3.08 -12.48
CA GLY A 186 23.58 2.81 -13.87
C GLY A 186 22.87 3.76 -14.82
N THR A 187 23.59 4.44 -15.70
CA THR A 187 22.99 5.07 -16.88
C THR A 187 23.35 4.25 -18.12
N ALA A 188 22.40 4.02 -19.02
CA ALA A 188 22.67 3.41 -20.33
C ALA A 188 23.47 4.35 -21.26
N ALA A 189 23.55 5.64 -20.91
CA ALA A 189 24.37 6.64 -21.58
C ALA A 189 25.10 7.46 -20.51
N ALA A 190 26.42 7.60 -20.64
CA ALA A 190 27.23 8.47 -19.81
C ALA A 190 26.71 9.92 -19.89
N SER A 191 25.95 10.35 -18.88
CA SER A 191 25.69 11.76 -18.63
C SER A 191 25.38 11.91 -17.13
N LEU A 192 26.36 12.48 -16.43
CA LEU A 192 26.35 13.04 -15.08
C LEU A 192 25.28 12.50 -14.10
N VAL A 193 25.71 11.88 -13.01
CA VAL A 193 24.84 11.65 -11.85
C VAL A 193 24.43 13.02 -11.29
N GLY A 194 23.24 13.49 -11.67
CA GLY A 194 22.67 14.76 -11.24
C GLY A 194 22.26 14.70 -9.77
N PHE A 195 23.22 14.74 -8.85
CA PHE A 195 22.96 14.89 -7.42
C PHE A 195 22.58 16.34 -7.03
N PHE A 196 22.52 17.27 -7.98
CA PHE A 196 22.17 18.66 -7.74
C PHE A 196 20.88 19.00 -8.46
N GLY A 197 19.87 19.41 -7.70
CA GLY A 197 18.69 20.08 -8.26
C GLY A 197 19.08 21.34 -9.03
N ALA A 198 18.13 21.91 -9.79
CA ALA A 198 18.33 23.01 -10.74
C ALA A 198 18.84 24.35 -10.17
N THR A 199 19.30 24.41 -8.92
CA THR A 199 19.86 25.62 -8.28
C THR A 199 21.08 25.23 -7.42
N PRO A 200 22.30 25.39 -7.93
CA PRO A 200 23.51 25.09 -7.17
C PRO A 200 23.83 26.25 -6.23
N ALA A 201 23.26 26.24 -5.02
CA ALA A 201 23.67 27.13 -3.95
C ALA A 201 23.67 26.41 -2.59
N SER A 202 24.86 26.22 -2.03
CA SER A 202 25.16 25.90 -0.61
C SER A 202 25.07 24.45 -0.08
N GLN A 203 25.21 23.42 -0.91
CA GLN A 203 25.54 22.08 -0.35
C GLN A 203 26.87 21.61 -0.92
N ALA A 204 27.90 21.63 -0.07
CA ALA A 204 29.13 20.92 -0.33
C ALA A 204 28.77 19.47 -0.62
N ALA A 205 28.95 19.02 -1.86
CA ALA A 205 28.96 17.61 -2.15
C ALA A 205 30.17 17.02 -1.46
N VAL A 206 30.01 16.66 -0.19
CA VAL A 206 30.84 15.60 0.35
C VAL A 206 30.26 14.32 -0.27
N ILE A 207 30.66 14.06 -1.52
CA ILE A 207 30.92 12.68 -1.90
C ILE A 207 32.06 12.28 -0.95
N SER A 208 31.73 11.90 0.29
CA SER A 208 32.64 11.25 1.23
C SER A 208 32.89 9.82 0.72
N ALA A 209 33.22 9.68 -0.56
CA ALA A 209 33.62 8.42 -1.12
C ALA A 209 35.04 8.17 -0.62
N SER A 210 35.14 7.51 0.53
CA SER A 210 36.30 6.69 0.88
C SER A 210 36.53 5.54 -0.13
N GLY A 211 35.79 5.48 -1.24
CA GLY A 211 35.83 4.43 -2.26
C GLY A 211 35.65 4.89 -3.70
N LEU A 212 35.93 6.17 -4.04
CA LEU A 212 36.13 6.53 -5.44
C LEU A 212 37.53 6.05 -5.85
N THR A 213 37.64 4.84 -6.39
CA THR A 213 38.89 4.36 -6.98
C THR A 213 39.28 5.25 -8.16
N ALA A 214 40.51 5.73 -8.14
CA ALA A 214 41.10 6.79 -8.96
C ALA A 214 41.23 6.48 -10.47
N ALA A 215 40.21 5.93 -11.12
CA ALA A 215 40.29 5.55 -12.53
C ALA A 215 39.83 6.64 -13.51
N THR A 216 39.25 7.77 -13.09
CA THR A 216 38.71 8.76 -14.07
C THR A 216 38.66 10.22 -13.61
N GLN A 217 39.45 10.62 -12.62
CA GLN A 217 39.83 12.03 -12.47
C GLN A 217 41.35 12.06 -12.36
N ALA A 218 42.02 12.80 -13.24
CA ALA A 218 43.45 13.06 -13.11
C ALA A 218 43.74 13.38 -11.65
N THR A 219 44.51 12.52 -11.01
CA THR A 219 44.72 12.60 -9.56
C THR A 219 45.44 13.91 -9.25
N THR A 220 45.21 14.47 -8.06
CA THR A 220 45.91 15.66 -7.60
C THR A 220 47.44 15.49 -7.64
N THR A 221 47.95 14.25 -7.64
CA THR A 221 49.36 13.91 -7.88
C THR A 221 49.81 14.16 -9.33
N GLU A 222 49.01 13.81 -10.33
CA GLU A 222 49.29 14.09 -11.74
C GLU A 222 49.24 15.59 -12.02
N ILE A 223 48.28 16.30 -11.41
CA ILE A 223 48.18 17.77 -11.49
C ILE A 223 49.37 18.44 -10.77
N ARG A 224 49.79 17.94 -9.60
CA ARG A 224 50.98 18.44 -8.88
C ARG A 224 52.27 18.13 -9.63
N ALA A 225 52.39 16.97 -10.27
CA ALA A 225 53.53 16.63 -11.12
C ALA A 225 53.62 17.59 -12.31
N LEU A 226 52.48 17.94 -12.90
CA LEU A 226 52.41 18.92 -13.98
C LEU A 226 52.75 20.34 -13.49
N SER A 227 52.30 20.75 -12.30
CA SER A 227 52.66 22.06 -11.74
C SER A 227 54.16 22.15 -11.43
N VAL A 228 54.75 21.10 -10.84
CA VAL A 228 56.19 21.04 -10.56
C VAL A 228 57.00 21.03 -11.86
N ALA A 229 56.53 20.34 -12.89
CA ALA A 229 57.17 20.36 -14.21
C ALA A 229 57.09 21.75 -14.87
N VAL A 230 55.95 22.44 -14.73
CA VAL A 230 55.78 23.82 -15.22
C VAL A 230 56.69 24.78 -14.45
N ASP A 231 56.79 24.66 -13.12
CA ASP A 231 57.67 25.49 -12.30
C ASP A 231 59.15 25.28 -12.66
N ALA A 232 59.55 24.03 -12.89
CA ALA A 232 60.89 23.68 -13.35
C ALA A 232 61.18 24.23 -14.75
N LEU A 233 60.21 24.19 -15.65
CA LEU A 233 60.31 24.78 -16.99
C LEU A 233 60.44 26.31 -16.92
N VAL A 234 59.61 26.97 -16.11
CA VAL A 234 59.67 28.42 -15.89
C VAL A 234 61.02 28.83 -15.32
N ALA A 235 61.57 28.05 -14.37
CA ALA A 235 62.90 28.28 -13.83
C ALA A 235 63.98 28.12 -14.91
N ALA A 236 63.93 27.05 -15.70
CA ALA A 236 64.87 26.81 -16.79
C ALA A 236 64.84 27.92 -17.86
N VAL A 237 63.64 28.40 -18.24
CA VAL A 237 63.47 29.50 -19.20
C VAL A 237 64.09 30.80 -18.67
N LYS A 238 63.93 31.09 -17.37
CA LYS A 238 64.58 32.24 -16.72
C LYS A 238 66.11 32.10 -16.71
N THR A 239 66.63 30.91 -16.45
CA THR A 239 68.08 30.64 -16.42
C THR A 239 68.71 30.73 -17.82
N PHE A 240 67.99 30.35 -18.88
CA PHE A 240 68.44 30.46 -20.27
C PHE A 240 68.40 31.90 -20.83
N GLY A 241 68.02 32.89 -20.03
CA GLY A 241 68.08 34.30 -20.43
C GLY A 241 67.09 34.69 -21.53
N LEU A 242 66.09 33.86 -21.82
CA LEU A 242 65.01 34.17 -22.75
C LEU A 242 63.92 35.09 -22.15
N VAL A 243 64.29 35.91 -21.17
CA VAL A 243 63.56 37.16 -20.97
C VAL A 243 64.01 38.04 -22.12
N ALA A 244 63.21 38.10 -23.18
CA ALA A 244 63.32 39.18 -24.14
C ALA A 244 63.18 40.49 -23.35
N THR A 245 64.30 41.16 -23.10
CA THR A 245 64.30 42.57 -22.74
C THR A 245 63.74 43.32 -23.95
N ALA A 246 62.49 43.75 -23.83
CA ALA A 246 61.93 44.90 -24.51
C ALA A 246 61.13 45.70 -23.48
#